data_AF-A0A670JQL9-F1
#
_entry.id   AF-A0A670JQL9-F1
#
_cell.length_a   1.000
_cell.length_b   1.000
_cell.length_c   1.000
_cell.angle_alpha   90.00
_cell.angle_beta   90.00
_cell.angle_gamma   90.00
#
_symmetry.space_group_name_H-M   'P 1'
#
loop_
_entity.id
_entity.type
_entity.pdbx_description
1 polymer ?
#
loop_
_entity_poly.entity_id
_entity_poly.type
_entity_poly.pdbx_seq_one_letter_code
_entity_poly.pdbx_strand_id
1 'polypeptide(L)'
;MNSGQGFYHFSSGSLRGASGCSFSHIGDPYRAGTLHGGSGCLPVPMSFGAPTWLASDAGAGWGGFGGSHGDIFMGRNEKQMMQDLNDRLASYLEKVRSLEEANTQLEGCIRDWHKKKSQGTKHDFKDYEQNISDMHEKIETKRVTNASIVLQIDNAKMATEDFRLKYEAEKALRQSVQDDVENIRKELDNMTIIITDLEMEIEALREDHILKKKEHEEDMQAHGASKDFKVNVKVNSAPQEDLARILAGIRADYEAIIEKNRQSLDAWFQQQVASESMEDAPSQEELQNNRKEISDLNRTLQNLEIDLQTQLNKKFAIENTLDETKSRYAFQLQSIQHVISRCEEELSQIRNDLRSQNNQYKVLLGIKTRLEKEIATYRELLDGKIDGMTGSTSSSRGYGSPSQHLTKIIQDSVDGQVVATHTGEIKRQA
;
A
#
# COMPACT_ATOMS: atom_id res chain seq x y z
N MET A 1 10.76 54.69 26.36
CA MET A 1 10.70 54.04 27.70
C MET A 1 9.54 53.07 27.65
N ASN A 2 9.82 51.75 27.58
CA ASN A 2 9.47 50.77 28.63
C ASN A 2 8.05 50.93 29.16
N SER A 3 7.14 49.96 29.20
CA SER A 3 7.21 48.48 29.23
C SER A 3 5.74 48.02 29.34
N GLY A 4 5.28 46.93 28.70
CA GLY A 4 5.13 45.59 29.31
C GLY A 4 4.08 45.57 30.45
N GLN A 5 3.09 44.68 30.57
CA GLN A 5 2.87 43.32 30.07
C GLN A 5 1.38 42.99 30.27
N GLY A 6 0.77 42.25 29.34
CA GLY A 6 -0.47 41.50 29.56
C GLY A 6 -0.14 40.01 29.60
N PHE A 7 -0.30 39.42 30.78
CA PHE A 7 -0.14 38.00 31.08
C PHE A 7 -1.12 37.11 30.31
N TYR A 8 -0.64 36.07 29.62
CA TYR A 8 -1.34 34.79 29.53
C TYR A 8 -0.32 33.65 29.64
N HIS A 9 -0.43 32.92 30.76
CA HIS A 9 0.30 31.70 31.04
C HIS A 9 -0.35 30.51 30.33
N PHE A 10 0.54 29.64 29.86
CA PHE A 10 0.35 28.28 29.41
C PHE A 10 -0.53 27.45 30.37
N SER A 11 -1.47 26.68 29.83
CA SER A 11 -1.96 25.47 30.50
C SER A 11 -2.05 24.33 29.49
N SER A 12 -1.07 23.45 29.60
CA SER A 12 -0.98 22.14 28.96
C SER A 12 -2.04 21.21 29.52
N GLY A 13 -2.84 20.61 28.63
CA GLY A 13 -3.77 19.53 28.97
C GLY A 13 -3.57 18.34 28.02
N SER A 14 -2.51 17.57 28.27
CA SER A 14 -2.41 16.19 27.78
C SER A 14 -3.14 15.29 28.78
N LEU A 15 -4.15 14.55 28.31
CA LEU A 15 -4.63 13.35 28.98
C LEU A 15 -4.77 12.23 27.96
N ARG A 16 -3.81 11.30 28.10
CA ARG A 16 -3.81 9.93 27.62
C ARG A 16 -5.00 9.15 28.18
N GLY A 17 -5.38 8.11 27.43
CA GLY A 17 -5.96 6.87 27.96
C GLY A 17 -7.38 6.63 27.45
N ALA A 18 -7.62 5.89 26.37
CA ALA A 18 -7.44 4.44 26.14
C ALA A 18 -8.75 3.66 26.31
N SER A 19 -8.96 2.73 25.37
CA SER A 19 -9.87 1.58 25.43
C SER A 19 -11.35 1.88 25.08
N GLY A 20 -11.97 1.24 24.09
CA GLY A 20 -11.51 0.17 23.22
C GLY A 20 -12.50 -0.02 22.07
N CYS A 21 -11.96 -0.17 20.87
CA CYS A 21 -12.70 -0.68 19.73
C CYS A 21 -12.26 -2.13 19.56
N SER A 22 -13.13 -3.05 19.94
CA SER A 22 -12.99 -4.48 19.71
C SER A 22 -13.02 -4.74 18.20
N PHE A 23 -11.86 -4.69 17.56
CA PHE A 23 -11.70 -5.22 16.21
C PHE A 23 -11.61 -6.74 16.32
N SER A 24 -12.76 -7.40 16.25
CA SER A 24 -12.81 -8.83 15.99
C SER A 24 -12.18 -9.08 14.62
N HIS A 25 -10.96 -9.63 14.63
CA HIS A 25 -10.37 -10.32 13.51
C HIS A 25 -11.33 -11.42 13.05
N ILE A 26 -12.03 -11.19 11.94
CA ILE A 26 -12.52 -12.30 11.12
C ILE A 26 -11.29 -12.75 10.33
N GLY A 27 -10.71 -13.84 10.80
CA GLY A 27 -9.63 -14.53 10.11
C GLY A 27 -10.18 -15.09 8.80
N ASP A 28 -9.54 -14.72 7.70
CA ASP A 28 -9.61 -15.48 6.47
C ASP A 28 -8.97 -16.86 6.71
N PRO A 29 -9.68 -17.97 6.48
CA PRO A 29 -9.03 -19.25 6.35
C PRO A 29 -8.36 -19.30 4.97
N TYR A 30 -7.06 -19.05 4.94
CA TYR A 30 -6.21 -19.64 3.92
C TYR A 30 -6.35 -21.16 4.00
N ARG A 31 -7.15 -21.73 3.11
CA ARG A 31 -7.22 -23.17 2.90
C ARG A 31 -5.90 -23.60 2.24
N ALA A 32 -5.02 -24.18 3.05
CA ALA A 32 -3.86 -24.93 2.56
C ALA A 32 -4.35 -26.10 1.69
N GLY A 33 -3.74 -26.25 0.52
CA GLY A 33 -3.90 -27.43 -0.32
C GLY A 33 -3.24 -28.64 0.36
N THR A 34 -4.04 -29.65 0.66
CA THR A 34 -3.56 -30.95 1.11
C THR A 34 -2.80 -31.62 -0.03
N LEU A 35 -1.48 -31.74 0.12
CA LEU A 35 -0.60 -32.51 -0.74
C LEU A 35 -0.11 -33.74 0.05
N HIS A 36 -0.96 -34.75 0.08
CA HIS A 36 -0.72 -36.13 0.51
C HIS A 36 -2.00 -36.91 0.17
N GLY A 37 -2.02 -38.09 -0.41
CA GLY A 37 -1.02 -38.99 -0.96
C GLY A 37 -1.75 -39.79 -2.04
N GLY A 38 -1.05 -40.35 -3.00
CA GLY A 38 -0.61 -41.72 -2.79
C GLY A 38 -1.43 -42.63 -3.69
N SER A 39 -0.83 -42.98 -4.82
CA SER A 39 -1.16 -44.15 -5.63
C SER A 39 -1.57 -45.33 -4.73
N GLY A 40 -2.87 -45.63 -4.71
CA GLY A 40 -3.44 -46.82 -4.08
C GLY A 40 -3.65 -47.90 -5.13
N CYS A 41 -2.57 -48.39 -5.72
CA CYS A 41 -2.57 -49.68 -6.38
C CYS A 41 -2.93 -50.73 -5.32
N LEU A 42 -4.09 -51.38 -5.43
CA LEU A 42 -4.42 -52.55 -4.63
C LEU A 42 -3.48 -53.70 -5.06
N PRO A 43 -2.63 -54.25 -4.18
CA PRO A 43 -1.95 -55.50 -4.44
C PRO A 43 -2.93 -56.62 -4.07
N VAL A 44 -3.39 -57.35 -5.09
CA VAL A 44 -4.00 -58.67 -4.92
C VAL A 44 -2.98 -59.58 -4.21
N PRO A 45 -3.35 -60.33 -3.16
CA PRO A 45 -2.44 -61.30 -2.57
C PRO A 45 -2.23 -62.47 -3.54
N MET A 46 -1.09 -62.48 -4.23
CA MET A 46 -0.59 -63.65 -4.95
C MET A 46 -0.04 -64.64 -3.91
N SER A 47 -0.88 -65.62 -3.56
CA SER A 47 -0.44 -66.81 -2.83
C SER A 47 0.38 -67.69 -3.77
N PHE A 48 1.71 -67.63 -3.67
CA PHE A 48 2.58 -68.65 -4.24
C PHE A 48 2.54 -69.87 -3.32
N GLY A 49 1.63 -70.81 -3.63
CA GLY A 49 1.67 -72.15 -3.08
C GLY A 49 2.79 -72.95 -3.74
N ALA A 50 3.88 -73.16 -3.03
CA ALA A 50 4.85 -74.21 -3.34
C ALA A 50 4.21 -75.58 -3.05
N PRO A 51 4.30 -76.58 -3.95
CA PRO A 51 4.09 -77.96 -3.56
C PRO A 51 5.42 -78.53 -3.08
N THR A 52 5.65 -78.52 -1.76
CA THR A 52 6.64 -79.38 -1.11
C THR A 52 5.96 -80.62 -0.58
N TRP A 53 5.95 -81.70 -1.36
CA TRP A 53 5.83 -83.07 -0.83
C TRP A 53 6.78 -84.00 -1.61
N LEU A 54 7.86 -84.36 -0.92
CA LEU A 54 8.69 -85.57 -1.03
C LEU A 54 9.44 -85.85 -2.35
N ALA A 55 10.65 -85.30 -2.42
CA ALA A 55 11.82 -86.01 -2.93
C ALA A 55 12.55 -86.68 -1.74
N SER A 56 12.78 -87.99 -1.85
CA SER A 56 13.84 -88.81 -1.24
C SER A 56 13.58 -90.21 -1.83
N ASP A 57 14.16 -90.56 -2.96
CA ASP A 57 15.54 -91.06 -3.09
C ASP A 57 15.93 -92.02 -1.96
N ALA A 58 15.70 -93.30 -2.22
CA ALA A 58 16.33 -94.41 -1.54
C ALA A 58 16.78 -95.38 -2.63
N GLY A 59 18.00 -95.14 -3.12
CA GLY A 59 18.72 -96.13 -3.91
C GLY A 59 19.03 -97.36 -3.06
N ALA A 60 18.72 -98.53 -3.61
CA ALA A 60 19.42 -99.77 -3.31
C ALA A 60 19.32 -100.66 -4.57
N GLY A 61 20.45 -100.88 -5.22
CA GLY A 61 20.56 -101.73 -6.39
C GLY A 61 20.78 -103.21 -6.06
N TRP A 62 21.17 -103.92 -7.14
CA TRP A 62 21.58 -105.34 -7.22
C TRP A 62 20.37 -106.30 -7.20
N GLY A 63 20.11 -107.18 -8.15
CA GLY A 63 20.87 -107.75 -9.26
C GLY A 63 20.48 -109.23 -9.36
N GLY A 64 20.18 -109.73 -10.56
CA GLY A 64 20.40 -111.14 -10.92
C GLY A 64 19.20 -112.10 -10.98
N PHE A 65 19.22 -112.89 -12.07
CA PHE A 65 18.46 -114.10 -12.45
C PHE A 65 17.08 -113.88 -13.08
N GLY A 66 16.77 -114.35 -14.30
CA GLY A 66 17.48 -115.22 -15.25
C GLY A 66 16.49 -116.18 -15.93
N GLY A 67 16.50 -116.20 -17.27
CA GLY A 67 15.84 -117.20 -18.14
C GLY A 67 14.37 -116.95 -18.47
N SER A 68 13.79 -117.37 -19.59
CA SER A 68 14.23 -117.83 -20.91
C SER A 68 12.95 -118.27 -21.65
N HIS A 69 12.67 -117.72 -22.83
CA HIS A 69 11.88 -118.25 -23.97
C HIS A 69 11.34 -117.03 -24.75
N GLY A 70 11.56 -116.81 -26.05
CA GLY A 70 11.58 -117.77 -27.15
C GLY A 70 10.29 -117.61 -27.96
N ASP A 71 10.41 -117.08 -29.19
CA ASP A 71 9.46 -117.09 -30.32
C ASP A 71 8.35 -116.02 -30.50
N ILE A 72 8.64 -115.09 -31.42
CA ILE A 72 7.96 -114.82 -32.71
C ILE A 72 6.44 -115.09 -32.77
N PHE A 73 5.62 -114.01 -32.72
CA PHE A 73 4.27 -113.97 -33.33
C PHE A 73 3.85 -112.52 -33.70
N MET A 74 4.35 -112.00 -34.82
CA MET A 74 3.94 -110.73 -35.43
C MET A 74 2.63 -110.93 -36.23
N GLY A 75 1.50 -110.43 -35.72
CA GLY A 75 0.22 -110.47 -36.46
C GLY A 75 -1.05 -110.21 -35.61
N ARG A 76 -0.96 -110.34 -34.28
CA ARG A 76 -2.07 -110.06 -33.34
C ARG A 76 -1.94 -108.71 -32.61
N ASN A 77 -0.74 -108.11 -32.64
CA ASN A 77 -0.43 -106.88 -31.93
C ASN A 77 -0.98 -105.62 -32.62
N GLU A 78 -1.11 -105.60 -33.95
CA GLU A 78 -1.55 -104.40 -34.68
C GLU A 78 -3.03 -104.08 -34.44
N LYS A 79 -3.89 -105.11 -34.38
CA LYS A 79 -5.32 -104.92 -34.08
C LYS A 79 -5.55 -104.49 -32.63
N GLN A 80 -4.79 -105.04 -31.69
CA GLN A 80 -4.88 -104.68 -30.28
C GLN A 80 -4.29 -103.28 -30.01
N MET A 81 -3.23 -102.91 -30.75
CA MET A 81 -2.68 -101.55 -30.76
C MET A 81 -3.65 -100.55 -31.40
N MET A 82 -4.36 -100.93 -32.47
CA MET A 82 -5.42 -100.09 -33.06
C MET A 82 -6.62 -99.94 -32.13
N GLN A 83 -6.98 -100.97 -31.35
CA GLN A 83 -8.02 -100.88 -30.33
C GLN A 83 -7.58 -99.96 -29.18
N ASP A 84 -6.36 -100.10 -28.67
CA ASP A 84 -5.81 -99.22 -27.64
C ASP A 84 -5.72 -97.76 -28.11
N LEU A 85 -5.36 -97.53 -29.37
CA LEU A 85 -5.36 -96.20 -29.97
C LEU A 85 -6.77 -95.61 -30.08
N ASN A 86 -7.75 -96.45 -30.43
CA ASN A 86 -9.14 -96.04 -30.60
C ASN A 86 -9.82 -95.81 -29.23
N ASP A 87 -9.51 -96.62 -28.22
CA ASP A 87 -9.95 -96.41 -26.84
C ASP A 87 -9.32 -95.14 -26.25
N ARG A 88 -8.05 -94.89 -26.56
CA ARG A 88 -7.38 -93.64 -26.21
C ARG A 88 -7.98 -92.44 -26.95
N LEU A 89 -8.31 -92.57 -28.23
CA LEU A 89 -9.01 -91.53 -29.01
C LEU A 89 -10.42 -91.28 -28.47
N ALA A 90 -11.17 -92.31 -28.10
CA ALA A 90 -12.47 -92.20 -27.44
C ALA A 90 -12.34 -91.47 -26.10
N SER A 91 -11.32 -91.80 -25.29
CA SER A 91 -11.04 -91.09 -24.05
C SER A 91 -10.65 -89.61 -24.28
N TYR A 92 -9.93 -89.30 -25.36
CA TYR A 92 -9.61 -87.92 -25.75
C TYR A 92 -10.86 -87.17 -26.21
N LEU A 93 -11.72 -87.79 -27.03
CA LEU A 93 -12.97 -87.17 -27.47
C LEU A 93 -13.93 -86.92 -26.30
N GLU A 94 -14.02 -87.86 -25.36
CA GLU A 94 -14.80 -87.68 -24.13
C GLU A 94 -14.22 -86.56 -23.27
N LYS A 95 -12.88 -86.46 -23.19
CA LYS A 95 -12.23 -85.37 -22.49
C LYS A 95 -12.49 -84.02 -23.16
N VAL A 96 -12.43 -83.94 -24.49
CA VAL A 96 -12.74 -82.73 -25.26
C VAL A 96 -14.20 -82.31 -25.01
N ARG A 97 -15.16 -83.24 -25.06
CA ARG A 97 -16.57 -82.94 -24.72
C ARG A 97 -16.73 -82.40 -23.30
N SER A 98 -16.09 -83.04 -22.31
CA SER A 98 -16.14 -82.55 -20.92
C SER A 98 -15.52 -81.15 -20.76
N LEU A 99 -14.49 -80.82 -21.56
CA LEU A 99 -13.85 -79.51 -21.54
C LEU A 99 -14.70 -78.47 -22.29
N GLU A 100 -15.36 -78.83 -23.38
CA GLU A 100 -16.31 -77.97 -24.10
C GLU A 100 -17.53 -77.66 -23.21
N GLU A 101 -18.07 -78.65 -22.49
CA GLU A 101 -19.14 -78.45 -21.51
C GLU A 101 -18.68 -77.54 -20.35
N ALA A 102 -17.48 -77.77 -19.79
CA ALA A 102 -16.93 -76.90 -18.76
C ALA A 102 -16.69 -75.47 -19.28
N ASN A 103 -16.22 -75.32 -20.53
CA ASN A 103 -15.96 -74.01 -21.12
C ASN A 103 -17.25 -73.25 -21.39
N THR A 104 -18.28 -73.91 -21.92
CA THR A 104 -19.61 -73.28 -22.11
C THR A 104 -20.25 -72.86 -20.78
N GLN A 105 -20.07 -73.64 -19.71
CA GLN A 105 -20.51 -73.27 -18.36
C GLN A 105 -19.74 -72.06 -17.82
N LEU A 106 -18.42 -72.01 -18.00
CA LEU A 106 -17.59 -70.87 -17.59
C LEU A 106 -17.94 -69.61 -18.40
N GLU A 107 -18.16 -69.71 -19.71
CA GLU A 107 -18.64 -68.62 -20.55
C GLU A 107 -20.04 -68.12 -20.13
N GLY A 108 -20.91 -69.03 -19.68
CA GLY A 108 -22.19 -68.68 -19.04
C GLY A 108 -21.98 -67.88 -17.77
N CYS A 109 -21.13 -68.37 -16.87
CA CYS A 109 -20.80 -67.72 -15.61
C CYS A 109 -20.16 -66.34 -15.80
N ILE A 110 -19.26 -66.19 -16.79
CA ILE A 110 -18.63 -64.91 -17.16
C ILE A 110 -19.68 -63.92 -17.66
N ARG A 111 -20.58 -64.35 -18.56
CA ARG A 111 -21.68 -63.51 -19.06
C ARG A 111 -22.60 -63.05 -17.95
N ASP A 112 -22.98 -63.95 -17.04
CA ASP A 112 -23.84 -63.62 -15.91
C ASP A 112 -23.14 -62.72 -14.89
N TRP A 113 -21.85 -62.91 -14.67
CA TRP A 113 -21.03 -62.01 -13.86
C TRP A 113 -20.96 -60.61 -14.47
N HIS A 114 -20.73 -60.49 -15.78
CA HIS A 114 -20.74 -59.20 -16.48
C HIS A 114 -22.11 -58.52 -16.46
N LYS A 115 -23.21 -59.27 -16.59
CA LYS A 115 -24.58 -58.73 -16.46
C LYS A 115 -24.84 -58.22 -15.04
N LYS A 116 -24.51 -59.00 -14.01
CA LYS A 116 -24.66 -58.58 -12.60
C LYS A 116 -23.79 -57.37 -12.27
N LYS A 117 -22.58 -57.29 -12.83
CA LYS A 117 -21.69 -56.13 -12.65
C LYS A 117 -22.14 -54.90 -13.44
N SER A 118 -22.67 -55.08 -14.65
CA SER A 118 -23.30 -54.03 -15.46
C SER A 118 -24.57 -53.46 -14.80
N GLN A 119 -25.31 -54.32 -14.11
CA GLN A 119 -26.47 -53.95 -13.27
C GLN A 119 -26.06 -53.46 -11.87
N GLY A 120 -24.77 -53.50 -11.52
CA GLY A 120 -24.24 -52.94 -10.29
C GLY A 120 -24.42 -51.42 -10.31
N THR A 121 -25.42 -50.97 -9.55
CA THR A 121 -25.74 -49.59 -9.16
C THR A 121 -25.17 -48.51 -10.08
N LYS A 122 -25.88 -48.22 -11.18
CA LYS A 122 -25.77 -46.90 -11.80
C LYS A 122 -26.29 -45.91 -10.77
N HIS A 123 -25.39 -45.30 -10.00
CA HIS A 123 -25.76 -44.25 -9.07
C HIS A 123 -26.24 -43.05 -9.89
N ASP A 124 -27.46 -42.58 -9.61
CA ASP A 124 -28.02 -41.41 -10.27
C ASP A 124 -27.31 -40.15 -9.75
N PHE A 125 -26.23 -39.74 -10.41
CA PHE A 125 -25.45 -38.55 -10.05
C PHE A 125 -26.13 -37.23 -10.45
N LYS A 126 -27.27 -37.31 -11.15
CA LYS A 126 -27.99 -36.16 -11.70
C LYS A 126 -28.39 -35.14 -10.62
N ASP A 127 -28.81 -35.61 -9.45
CA ASP A 127 -29.20 -34.72 -8.34
C ASP A 127 -27.98 -33.95 -7.77
N TYR A 128 -26.81 -34.60 -7.74
CA TYR A 128 -25.56 -33.96 -7.34
C TYR A 128 -25.08 -32.96 -8.39
N GLU A 129 -25.18 -33.31 -9.68
CA GLU A 129 -24.84 -32.40 -10.78
C GLU A 129 -25.75 -31.16 -10.78
N GLN A 130 -27.06 -31.35 -10.54
CA GLN A 130 -28.00 -30.24 -10.41
C GLN A 130 -27.65 -29.34 -9.22
N ASN A 131 -27.36 -29.93 -8.04
CA ASN A 131 -26.95 -29.15 -6.87
C ASN A 131 -25.63 -28.38 -7.13
N ILE A 132 -24.65 -29.00 -7.77
CA ILE A 132 -23.39 -28.34 -8.15
C ILE A 132 -23.68 -27.16 -9.09
N SER A 133 -24.52 -27.35 -10.11
CA SER A 133 -24.93 -26.29 -11.02
C SER A 133 -25.63 -25.13 -10.30
N ASP A 134 -26.60 -25.43 -9.43
CA ASP A 134 -27.33 -24.44 -8.63
C ASP A 134 -26.38 -23.65 -7.70
N MET A 135 -25.38 -24.33 -7.12
CA MET A 135 -24.37 -23.67 -6.28
C MET A 135 -23.45 -22.76 -7.11
N HIS A 136 -23.07 -23.18 -8.31
CA HIS A 136 -22.31 -22.33 -9.23
C HIS A 136 -23.10 -21.07 -9.63
N GLU A 137 -24.38 -21.20 -9.94
CA GLU A 137 -25.24 -20.06 -10.26
C GLU A 137 -25.38 -19.11 -9.05
N LYS A 138 -25.56 -19.66 -7.84
CA LYS A 138 -25.58 -18.87 -6.59
C LYS A 138 -24.26 -18.14 -6.34
N ILE A 139 -23.13 -18.75 -6.66
CA ILE A 139 -21.82 -18.09 -6.53
C ILE A 139 -21.72 -16.95 -7.54
N GLU A 140 -22.11 -17.17 -8.79
CA GLU A 140 -22.01 -16.16 -9.84
C GLU A 140 -22.93 -14.96 -9.57
N THR A 141 -24.18 -15.22 -9.18
CA THR A 141 -25.12 -14.16 -8.78
C THR A 141 -24.60 -13.37 -7.58
N LYS A 142 -24.01 -14.04 -6.57
CA LYS A 142 -23.35 -13.36 -5.44
C LYS A 142 -22.12 -12.55 -5.88
N ARG A 143 -21.36 -13.03 -6.86
CA ARG A 143 -20.20 -12.32 -7.40
C ARG A 143 -20.62 -11.03 -8.10
N VAL A 144 -21.64 -11.10 -8.95
CA VAL A 144 -22.19 -9.94 -9.66
C VAL A 144 -22.80 -8.93 -8.69
N THR A 145 -23.57 -9.39 -7.70
CA THR A 145 -24.15 -8.50 -6.68
C THR A 145 -23.08 -7.85 -5.80
N ASN A 146 -22.02 -8.58 -5.43
CA ASN A 146 -20.88 -8.00 -4.72
C ASN A 146 -20.19 -6.92 -5.56
N ALA A 147 -19.90 -7.19 -6.84
CA ALA A 147 -19.35 -6.18 -7.75
C ALA A 147 -20.25 -4.94 -7.86
N SER A 148 -21.57 -5.13 -7.94
CA SER A 148 -22.54 -4.03 -7.96
C SER A 148 -22.50 -3.20 -6.66
N ILE A 149 -22.41 -3.84 -5.49
CA ILE A 149 -22.30 -3.16 -4.20
C ILE A 149 -21.00 -2.36 -4.12
N VAL A 150 -19.86 -2.92 -4.57
CA VAL A 150 -18.58 -2.21 -4.61
C VAL A 150 -18.67 -0.95 -5.46
N LEU A 151 -19.30 -1.02 -6.64
CA LEU A 151 -19.53 0.15 -7.49
C LEU A 151 -20.42 1.20 -6.81
N GLN A 152 -21.46 0.78 -6.09
CA GLN A 152 -22.31 1.71 -5.33
C GLN A 152 -21.54 2.37 -4.19
N ILE A 153 -20.66 1.64 -3.51
CA ILE A 153 -19.78 2.17 -2.46
C ILE A 153 -18.84 3.23 -3.06
N ASP A 154 -18.21 2.93 -4.20
CA ASP A 154 -17.28 3.86 -4.84
C ASP A 154 -18.00 5.11 -5.36
N ASN A 155 -19.22 4.96 -5.89
CA ASN A 155 -20.06 6.09 -6.26
C ASN A 155 -20.41 6.95 -5.04
N ALA A 156 -20.86 6.34 -3.93
CA ALA A 156 -21.18 7.06 -2.70
C ALA A 156 -19.95 7.79 -2.12
N LYS A 157 -18.76 7.20 -2.21
CA LYS A 157 -17.49 7.85 -1.83
C LYS A 157 -17.18 9.05 -2.71
N MET A 158 -17.26 8.91 -4.04
CA MET A 158 -17.03 10.03 -4.96
C MET A 158 -18.02 11.17 -4.70
N ALA A 159 -19.31 10.86 -4.51
CA ALA A 159 -20.32 11.87 -4.16
C ALA A 159 -20.03 12.56 -2.82
N THR A 160 -19.53 11.82 -1.83
CA THR A 160 -19.14 12.38 -0.53
C THR A 160 -17.96 13.35 -0.67
N GLU A 161 -16.94 12.99 -1.45
CA GLU A 161 -15.81 13.88 -1.73
C GLU A 161 -16.24 15.13 -2.52
N ASP A 162 -17.13 14.98 -3.51
CA ASP A 162 -17.70 16.12 -4.24
C ASP A 162 -18.43 17.09 -3.31
N PHE A 163 -19.23 16.57 -2.36
CA PHE A 163 -19.90 17.41 -1.36
C PHE A 163 -18.92 18.03 -0.37
N ARG A 164 -17.86 17.32 0.02
CA ARG A 164 -16.80 17.87 0.88
C ARG A 164 -16.09 19.04 0.20
N LEU A 165 -15.69 18.89 -1.06
CA LEU A 165 -15.05 19.97 -1.82
C LEU A 165 -15.97 21.17 -2.00
N LYS A 166 -17.25 20.95 -2.32
CA LYS A 166 -18.25 22.03 -2.39
C LYS A 166 -18.43 22.75 -1.05
N TYR A 167 -18.46 22.00 0.05
CA TYR A 167 -18.55 22.56 1.39
C TYR A 167 -17.32 23.39 1.74
N GLU A 168 -16.12 22.91 1.45
CA GLU A 168 -14.86 23.64 1.69
C GLU A 168 -14.79 24.94 0.87
N ALA A 169 -15.20 24.89 -0.40
CA ALA A 169 -15.27 26.08 -1.26
C ALA A 169 -16.29 27.11 -0.75
N GLU A 170 -17.50 26.67 -0.42
CA GLU A 170 -18.55 27.56 0.13
C GLU A 170 -18.13 28.15 1.48
N LYS A 171 -17.49 27.35 2.34
CA LYS A 171 -16.96 27.82 3.62
C LYS A 171 -15.89 28.89 3.43
N ALA A 172 -14.97 28.71 2.47
CA ALA A 172 -13.94 29.69 2.15
C ALA A 172 -14.56 30.99 1.62
N LEU A 173 -15.54 30.90 0.73
CA LEU A 173 -16.28 32.07 0.23
C LEU A 173 -17.00 32.79 1.37
N ARG A 174 -17.68 32.05 2.25
CA ARG A 174 -18.37 32.61 3.41
C ARG A 174 -17.40 33.33 4.35
N GLN A 175 -16.20 32.79 4.57
CA GLN A 175 -15.16 33.44 5.36
C GLN A 175 -14.70 34.74 4.70
N SER A 176 -14.42 34.74 3.40
CA SER A 176 -14.07 35.97 2.67
C SER A 176 -15.14 37.04 2.80
N VAL A 177 -16.42 36.70 2.61
CA VAL A 177 -17.54 37.65 2.77
C VAL A 177 -17.65 38.13 4.21
N GLN A 178 -17.42 37.26 5.19
CA GLN A 178 -17.44 37.65 6.60
C GLN A 178 -16.30 38.64 6.93
N ASP A 179 -15.12 38.44 6.35
CA ASP A 179 -13.98 39.34 6.49
C ASP A 179 -14.27 40.70 5.82
N ASP A 180 -14.89 40.70 4.64
CA ASP A 180 -15.32 41.93 3.95
C ASP A 180 -16.36 42.72 4.78
N VAL A 181 -17.34 42.03 5.37
CA VAL A 181 -18.33 42.67 6.25
C VAL A 181 -17.66 43.30 7.48
N GLU A 182 -16.68 42.61 8.06
CA GLU A 182 -15.92 43.13 9.19
C GLU A 182 -15.06 44.34 8.80
N ASN A 183 -14.48 44.34 7.60
CA ASN A 183 -13.73 45.47 7.07
C ASN A 183 -14.64 46.69 6.84
N ILE A 184 -15.81 46.49 6.23
CA ILE A 184 -16.80 47.56 6.03
C ILE A 184 -17.27 48.13 7.37
N ARG A 185 -17.47 47.29 8.39
CA ARG A 185 -17.81 47.77 9.74
C ARG A 185 -16.72 48.65 10.34
N LYS A 186 -15.46 48.24 10.22
CA LYS A 186 -14.32 49.06 10.66
C LYS A 186 -14.23 50.38 9.90
N GLU A 187 -14.50 50.38 8.60
CA GLU A 187 -14.52 51.60 7.80
C GLU A 187 -15.66 52.54 8.21
N LEU A 188 -16.84 51.99 8.52
CA LEU A 188 -17.97 52.76 9.08
C LEU A 188 -17.61 53.36 10.44
N ASP A 189 -16.97 52.60 11.33
CA ASP A 189 -16.52 53.09 12.63
C ASP A 189 -15.48 54.22 12.46
N ASN A 190 -14.53 54.06 11.53
CA ASN A 190 -13.55 55.10 11.19
C ASN A 190 -14.23 56.37 10.64
N MET A 191 -15.21 56.23 9.74
CA MET A 191 -15.98 57.37 9.25
C MET A 191 -16.78 58.04 10.35
N THR A 192 -17.32 57.28 11.29
CA THR A 192 -18.02 57.81 12.46
C THR A 192 -17.08 58.66 13.33
N ILE A 193 -15.85 58.20 13.56
CA ILE A 193 -14.81 58.99 14.25
C ILE A 193 -14.52 60.30 13.50
N ILE A 194 -14.32 60.24 12.18
CA ILE A 194 -14.07 61.43 11.36
C ILE A 194 -15.25 62.42 11.43
N ILE A 195 -16.50 61.93 11.39
CA ILE A 195 -17.68 62.77 11.54
C ILE A 195 -17.67 63.46 12.90
N THR A 196 -17.41 62.73 13.99
CA THR A 196 -17.34 63.33 15.33
C THR A 196 -16.21 64.36 15.46
N ASP A 197 -15.05 64.11 14.85
CA ASP A 197 -13.93 65.06 14.83
C ASP A 197 -14.29 66.35 14.09
N LEU A 198 -14.95 66.24 12.93
CA LEU A 198 -15.43 67.39 12.15
C LEU A 198 -16.55 68.15 12.87
N GLU A 199 -17.46 67.44 13.56
CA GLU A 199 -18.50 68.06 14.39
C GLU A 199 -17.88 68.87 15.54
N MET A 200 -16.83 68.34 16.17
CA MET A 200 -16.06 69.08 17.18
C MET A 200 -15.38 70.33 16.60
N GLU A 201 -14.77 70.24 15.41
CA GLU A 201 -14.14 71.39 14.75
C GLU A 201 -15.18 72.47 14.39
N ILE A 202 -16.36 72.08 13.89
CA ILE A 202 -17.46 73.00 13.60
C ILE A 202 -17.93 73.70 14.87
N GLU A 203 -18.09 72.98 15.98
CA GLU A 203 -18.54 73.57 17.23
C GLU A 203 -17.49 74.52 17.83
N ALA A 204 -16.20 74.17 17.74
CA ALA A 204 -15.10 75.07 18.11
C ALA A 204 -15.10 76.36 17.28
N LEU A 205 -15.28 76.27 15.96
CA LEU A 205 -15.37 77.45 15.08
C LEU A 205 -16.61 78.30 15.37
N ARG A 206 -17.74 77.69 15.77
CA ARG A 206 -18.94 78.42 16.19
C ARG A 206 -18.69 79.18 17.50
N GLU A 207 -18.03 78.56 18.46
CA GLU A 207 -17.63 79.23 19.70
C GLU A 207 -16.72 80.43 19.43
N ASP A 208 -15.69 80.25 18.60
CA ASP A 208 -14.80 81.33 18.14
C ASP A 208 -15.55 82.47 17.46
N HIS A 209 -16.53 82.16 16.60
CA HIS A 209 -17.34 83.17 15.93
C HIS A 209 -18.21 83.95 16.93
N ILE A 210 -18.79 83.27 17.93
CA ILE A 210 -19.57 83.91 18.99
C ILE A 210 -18.66 84.85 19.81
N LEU A 211 -17.47 84.39 20.17
CA LEU A 211 -16.48 85.18 20.91
C LEU A 211 -16.08 86.44 20.12
N LYS A 212 -15.68 86.29 18.85
CA LYS A 212 -15.32 87.44 18.00
C LYS A 212 -16.46 88.42 17.80
N LYS A 213 -17.69 87.94 17.66
CA LYS A 213 -18.87 88.81 17.55
C LYS A 213 -19.09 89.61 18.83
N LYS A 214 -18.89 88.98 19.99
CA LYS A 214 -18.97 89.64 21.29
C LYS A 214 -17.87 90.69 21.46
N GLU A 215 -16.62 90.36 21.10
CA GLU A 215 -15.49 91.30 21.09
C GLU A 215 -15.78 92.50 20.18
N HIS A 216 -16.29 92.27 18.96
CA HIS A 216 -16.63 93.36 18.04
C HIS A 216 -17.74 94.27 18.57
N GLU A 217 -18.77 93.70 19.20
CA GLU A 217 -19.84 94.47 19.84
C GLU A 217 -19.29 95.33 20.99
N GLU A 218 -18.38 94.78 21.82
CA GLU A 218 -17.68 95.52 22.87
C GLU A 218 -16.80 96.65 22.30
N ASP A 219 -16.05 96.39 21.21
CA ASP A 219 -15.21 97.38 20.53
C ASP A 219 -16.04 98.49 19.85
N MET A 220 -17.16 98.15 19.20
CA MET A 220 -18.07 99.15 18.64
C MET A 220 -18.69 100.02 19.72
N GLN A 221 -19.02 99.46 20.88
CA GLN A 221 -19.48 100.25 22.02
C GLN A 221 -18.36 101.16 22.55
N ALA A 222 -17.10 100.74 22.50
CA ALA A 222 -15.95 101.55 22.89
C ALA A 222 -15.60 102.67 21.87
N HIS A 223 -15.76 102.43 20.55
CA HIS A 223 -15.32 103.33 19.48
C HIS A 223 -16.43 104.08 18.73
N GLY A 224 -17.69 103.66 18.83
CA GLY A 224 -18.85 104.26 18.13
C GLY A 224 -19.28 105.65 18.61
N ALA A 225 -18.58 106.24 19.58
CA ALA A 225 -18.83 107.59 20.08
C ALA A 225 -18.11 108.71 19.29
N SER A 226 -17.65 108.47 18.06
CA SER A 226 -16.90 109.44 17.26
C SER A 226 -17.68 110.02 16.08
N LYS A 227 -18.47 111.06 16.39
CA LYS A 227 -18.93 112.22 15.58
C LYS A 227 -18.91 112.13 14.03
N ASP A 228 -20.11 112.03 13.47
CA ASP A 228 -20.42 112.42 12.08
C ASP A 228 -20.35 113.96 11.89
N PHE A 229 -19.39 114.45 11.11
CA PHE A 229 -19.29 115.86 10.70
C PHE A 229 -19.61 116.00 9.20
N LYS A 230 -20.80 116.54 8.90
CA LYS A 230 -21.30 116.75 7.53
C LYS A 230 -21.24 118.23 7.17
N VAL A 231 -20.28 118.63 6.32
CA VAL A 231 -20.16 120.02 5.80
C VAL A 231 -20.30 120.04 4.29
N ASN A 232 -21.19 120.89 3.81
CA ASN A 232 -21.54 121.10 2.40
C ASN A 232 -21.22 122.55 2.03
N VAL A 233 -20.35 122.78 1.03
CA VAL A 233 -19.98 124.12 0.53
C VAL A 233 -19.97 124.13 -0.99
N LYS A 234 -20.79 124.99 -1.60
CA LYS A 234 -20.81 125.29 -3.03
C LYS A 234 -20.26 126.70 -3.25
N VAL A 235 -19.27 126.86 -4.14
CA VAL A 235 -18.84 128.18 -4.66
C VAL A 235 -18.58 128.06 -6.16
N ASN A 236 -19.33 128.80 -6.96
CA ASN A 236 -19.12 129.02 -8.38
C ASN A 236 -18.26 130.29 -8.56
N SER A 237 -17.25 130.26 -9.44
CA SER A 237 -16.61 131.46 -9.98
C SER A 237 -16.28 131.27 -11.47
N ALA A 238 -16.39 132.37 -12.22
CA ALA A 238 -16.42 132.47 -13.68
C ALA A 238 -15.00 132.45 -14.32
N PRO A 239 -14.87 132.45 -15.67
CA PRO A 239 -13.78 131.78 -16.40
C PRO A 239 -12.47 132.58 -16.51
N GLN A 240 -11.37 131.85 -16.43
CA GLN A 240 -9.98 132.26 -16.67
C GLN A 240 -9.47 131.53 -17.93
N GLU A 241 -8.40 132.05 -18.56
CA GLU A 241 -7.73 131.52 -19.77
C GLU A 241 -7.74 129.99 -19.90
N ASP A 242 -7.85 129.52 -21.15
CA ASP A 242 -8.23 128.17 -21.64
C ASP A 242 -7.41 127.00 -21.05
N LEU A 243 -7.50 126.83 -19.73
CA LEU A 243 -6.92 125.81 -18.88
C LEU A 243 -7.37 124.42 -19.34
N ALA A 244 -8.55 124.35 -19.97
CA ALA A 244 -9.07 123.15 -20.60
C ALA A 244 -8.12 122.57 -21.64
N ARG A 245 -7.42 123.41 -22.43
CA ARG A 245 -6.48 122.94 -23.46
C ARG A 245 -5.18 122.40 -22.86
N ILE A 246 -4.65 123.08 -21.84
CA ILE A 246 -3.43 122.65 -21.13
C ILE A 246 -3.71 121.37 -20.32
N LEU A 247 -4.85 121.29 -19.64
CA LEU A 247 -5.30 120.10 -18.94
C LEU A 247 -5.56 118.93 -19.92
N ALA A 248 -6.09 119.19 -21.11
CA ALA A 248 -6.26 118.17 -22.14
C ALA A 248 -4.92 117.62 -22.66
N GLY A 249 -3.91 118.47 -22.86
CA GLY A 249 -2.55 118.05 -23.24
C GLY A 249 -1.89 117.19 -22.17
N ILE A 250 -1.94 117.64 -20.91
CA ILE A 250 -1.42 116.86 -19.77
C ILE A 250 -2.15 115.51 -19.65
N ARG A 251 -3.46 115.48 -19.90
CA ARG A 251 -4.26 114.25 -19.89
C ARG A 251 -3.83 113.28 -21.00
N ALA A 252 -3.59 113.77 -22.21
CA ALA A 252 -3.09 112.96 -23.31
C ALA A 252 -1.70 112.37 -23.04
N ASP A 253 -0.81 113.13 -22.40
CA ASP A 253 0.52 112.64 -22.00
C ASP A 253 0.41 111.53 -20.94
N TYR A 254 -0.46 111.70 -19.94
CA TYR A 254 -0.71 110.65 -18.95
C TYR A 254 -1.37 109.41 -19.56
N GLU A 255 -2.33 109.57 -20.46
CA GLU A 255 -2.95 108.45 -21.19
C GLU A 255 -1.91 107.68 -22.01
N ALA A 256 -0.99 108.38 -22.68
CA ALA A 256 0.11 107.75 -23.41
C ALA A 256 1.07 106.97 -22.48
N ILE A 257 1.38 107.51 -21.30
CA ILE A 257 2.22 106.84 -20.29
C ILE A 257 1.50 105.61 -19.73
N ILE A 258 0.22 105.72 -19.41
CA ILE A 258 -0.60 104.61 -18.91
C ILE A 258 -0.67 103.49 -19.95
N GLU A 259 -0.90 103.84 -21.22
CA GLU A 259 -0.97 102.87 -22.31
C GLU A 259 0.39 102.19 -22.55
N LYS A 260 1.49 102.94 -22.49
CA LYS A 260 2.85 102.34 -22.54
C LYS A 260 3.13 101.41 -21.37
N ASN A 261 2.72 101.79 -20.15
CA ASN A 261 2.86 100.95 -18.97
C ASN A 261 2.00 99.68 -19.10
N ARG A 262 0.77 99.78 -19.61
CA ARG A 262 -0.11 98.64 -19.86
C ARG A 262 0.51 97.66 -20.86
N GLN A 263 0.99 98.18 -22.00
CA GLN A 263 1.65 97.34 -23.01
C GLN A 263 2.94 96.70 -22.48
N SER A 264 3.71 97.42 -21.65
CA SER A 264 4.93 96.89 -21.04
C SER A 264 4.63 95.81 -20.00
N LEU A 265 3.56 95.99 -19.20
CA LEU A 265 3.08 94.98 -18.26
C LEU A 265 2.55 93.74 -18.99
N ASP A 266 1.75 93.92 -20.03
CA ASP A 266 1.23 92.81 -20.84
C ASP A 266 2.37 92.02 -21.50
N ALA A 267 3.37 92.71 -22.06
CA ALA A 267 4.55 92.07 -22.63
C ALA A 267 5.38 91.32 -21.57
N TRP A 268 5.53 91.91 -20.38
CA TRP A 268 6.22 91.28 -19.26
C TRP A 268 5.47 90.03 -18.76
N PHE A 269 4.14 90.09 -18.62
CA PHE A 269 3.32 88.93 -18.27
C PHE A 269 3.38 87.83 -19.33
N GLN A 270 3.33 88.18 -20.61
CA GLN A 270 3.47 87.21 -21.69
C GLN A 270 4.84 86.54 -21.69
N GLN A 271 5.92 87.29 -21.42
CA GLN A 271 7.25 86.73 -21.28
C GLN A 271 7.34 85.77 -20.08
N GLN A 272 6.75 86.13 -18.94
CA GLN A 272 6.76 85.33 -17.73
C GLN A 272 5.97 84.01 -17.89
N VAL A 273 4.78 84.09 -18.48
CA VAL A 273 3.96 82.90 -18.79
C VAL A 273 4.66 82.01 -19.82
N ALA A 274 5.34 82.58 -20.82
CA ALA A 274 6.10 81.81 -21.79
C ALA A 274 7.33 81.14 -21.16
N SER A 275 8.03 81.79 -20.24
CA SER A 275 9.16 81.18 -19.52
C SER A 275 8.71 80.05 -18.60
N GLU A 276 7.64 80.27 -17.82
CA GLU A 276 7.09 79.24 -16.92
C GLU A 276 6.54 78.05 -17.72
N SER A 277 5.82 78.31 -18.82
CA SER A 277 5.29 77.24 -19.68
C SER A 277 6.38 76.45 -20.42
N MET A 278 7.55 77.04 -20.70
CA MET A 278 8.70 76.34 -21.26
C MET A 278 9.48 75.53 -20.21
N GLU A 279 9.42 75.91 -18.94
CA GLU A 279 10.06 75.19 -17.83
C GLU A 279 9.21 74.01 -17.34
N ASP A 280 7.89 74.12 -17.39
CA ASP A 280 6.96 73.04 -17.03
C ASP A 280 6.96 71.88 -18.05
N ALA A 281 7.13 72.16 -19.34
CA ALA A 281 7.13 71.17 -20.43
C ALA A 281 8.21 70.06 -20.31
N PRO A 282 9.51 70.37 -20.10
CA PRO A 282 10.54 69.34 -19.89
C PRO A 282 10.31 68.56 -18.59
N SER A 283 9.80 69.21 -17.53
CA SER A 283 9.45 68.51 -16.29
C SER A 283 8.31 67.50 -16.50
N GLN A 284 7.36 67.81 -17.39
CA GLN A 284 6.24 66.93 -17.71
C GLN A 284 6.70 65.69 -18.51
N GLU A 285 7.63 65.85 -19.46
CA GLU A 285 8.22 64.72 -20.19
C GLU A 285 9.03 63.79 -19.27
N GLU A 286 9.83 64.36 -18.36
CA GLU A 286 10.57 63.60 -17.34
C GLU A 286 9.62 62.85 -16.40
N LEU A 287 8.54 63.49 -15.93
CA LEU A 287 7.50 62.84 -15.13
C LEU A 287 6.81 61.70 -15.89
N GLN A 288 6.53 61.86 -17.18
CA GLN A 288 5.96 60.80 -18.00
C GLN A 288 6.94 59.63 -18.20
N ASN A 289 8.23 59.90 -18.38
CA ASN A 289 9.26 58.88 -18.50
C ASN A 289 9.43 58.11 -17.19
N ASN A 290 9.52 58.80 -16.06
CA ASN A 290 9.55 58.19 -14.73
C ASN A 290 8.30 57.32 -14.48
N ARG A 291 7.12 57.79 -14.92
CA ARG A 291 5.87 57.01 -14.80
C ARG A 291 5.90 55.73 -15.66
N LYS A 292 6.49 55.77 -16.85
CA LYS A 292 6.69 54.58 -17.69
C LYS A 292 7.67 53.62 -17.03
N GLU A 293 8.80 54.12 -16.53
CA GLU A 293 9.79 53.30 -15.82
C GLU A 293 9.19 52.62 -14.59
N ILE A 294 8.40 53.33 -13.77
CA ILE A 294 7.67 52.73 -12.64
C ILE A 294 6.70 51.64 -13.11
N SER A 295 5.98 51.85 -14.22
CA SER A 295 5.07 50.86 -14.79
C SER A 295 5.83 49.61 -15.26
N ASP A 296 6.98 49.79 -15.92
CA ASP A 296 7.80 48.68 -16.40
C ASP A 296 8.46 47.93 -15.24
N LEU A 297 8.96 48.63 -14.21
CA LEU A 297 9.45 48.02 -12.99
C LEU A 297 8.34 47.21 -12.29
N ASN A 298 7.13 47.74 -12.18
CA ASN A 298 5.98 47.00 -11.62
C ASN A 298 5.65 45.74 -12.44
N ARG A 299 5.71 45.81 -13.78
CA ARG A 299 5.52 44.63 -14.64
C ARG A 299 6.62 43.60 -14.42
N THR A 300 7.89 44.03 -14.31
CA THR A 300 9.00 43.10 -14.04
C THR A 300 8.87 42.45 -12.65
N LEU A 301 8.43 43.21 -11.64
CA LEU A 301 8.17 42.70 -10.30
C LEU A 301 7.06 41.65 -10.33
N GLN A 302 5.93 41.94 -10.98
CA GLN A 302 4.84 40.97 -11.15
C GLN A 302 5.30 39.70 -11.88
N ASN A 303 6.11 39.84 -12.94
CA ASN A 303 6.65 38.69 -13.66
C ASN A 303 7.58 37.84 -12.77
N LEU A 304 8.43 38.47 -11.96
CA LEU A 304 9.32 37.78 -11.02
C LEU A 304 8.53 37.11 -9.89
N GLU A 305 7.47 37.74 -9.38
CA GLU A 305 6.56 37.14 -8.40
C GLU A 305 5.90 35.89 -8.99
N ILE A 306 5.38 35.97 -10.23
CA ILE A 306 4.81 34.82 -10.92
C ILE A 306 5.85 33.71 -11.10
N ASP A 307 7.07 34.03 -11.56
CA ASP A 307 8.14 33.04 -11.70
C ASP A 307 8.46 32.38 -10.34
N LEU A 308 8.60 33.17 -9.27
CA LEU A 308 8.80 32.66 -7.91
C LEU A 308 7.69 31.68 -7.50
N GLN A 309 6.42 32.04 -7.70
CA GLN A 309 5.29 31.16 -7.40
C GLN A 309 5.32 29.88 -8.26
N THR A 310 5.70 29.98 -9.54
CA THR A 310 5.83 28.78 -10.40
C THR A 310 6.97 27.87 -9.95
N GLN A 311 8.12 28.43 -9.52
CA GLN A 311 9.22 27.63 -8.99
C GLN A 311 8.86 26.98 -7.66
N LEU A 312 8.11 27.67 -6.78
CA LEU A 312 7.60 27.08 -5.53
C LEU A 312 6.65 25.91 -5.82
N ASN A 313 5.73 26.08 -6.76
CA ASN A 313 4.83 25.01 -7.19
C ASN A 313 5.59 23.82 -7.79
N LYS A 314 6.61 24.09 -8.60
CA LYS A 314 7.49 23.05 -9.17
C LYS A 314 8.26 22.31 -8.09
N LYS A 315 8.82 23.02 -7.11
CA LYS A 315 9.50 22.44 -5.96
C LYS A 315 8.55 21.51 -5.21
N PHE A 316 7.36 21.98 -4.86
CA PHE A 316 6.35 21.19 -4.14
C PHE A 316 5.93 19.94 -4.91
N ALA A 317 5.72 20.06 -6.24
CA ALA A 317 5.42 18.91 -7.08
C ALA A 317 6.53 17.85 -7.06
N ILE A 318 7.80 18.28 -7.16
CA ILE A 318 8.95 17.36 -7.10
C ILE A 318 9.07 16.72 -5.72
N GLU A 319 8.94 17.49 -4.64
CA GLU A 319 8.95 16.96 -3.26
C GLU A 319 7.86 15.92 -3.04
N ASN A 320 6.65 16.15 -3.52
CA ASN A 320 5.56 15.16 -3.45
C ASN A 320 5.89 13.89 -4.24
N THR A 321 6.40 14.00 -5.47
CA THR A 321 6.80 12.80 -6.24
C THR A 321 7.97 12.05 -5.57
N LEU A 322 8.88 12.77 -4.92
CA LEU A 322 9.96 12.16 -4.14
C LEU A 322 9.42 11.40 -2.94
N ASP A 323 8.45 11.95 -2.21
CA ASP A 323 7.88 11.29 -1.05
C ASP A 323 6.96 10.12 -1.44
N GLU A 324 6.22 10.22 -2.54
CA GLU A 324 5.46 9.11 -3.13
C GLU A 324 6.40 7.95 -3.54
N THR A 325 7.51 8.25 -4.22
CA THR A 325 8.48 7.22 -4.62
C THR A 325 9.15 6.58 -3.40
N LYS A 326 9.58 7.36 -2.40
CA LYS A 326 10.08 6.81 -1.12
C LYS A 326 9.07 5.90 -0.44
N SER A 327 7.80 6.31 -0.36
CA SER A 327 6.73 5.51 0.24
C SER A 327 6.51 4.20 -0.52
N ARG A 328 6.49 4.24 -1.86
CA ARG A 328 6.40 3.04 -2.70
C ARG A 328 7.57 2.08 -2.46
N TYR A 329 8.80 2.58 -2.39
CA TYR A 329 9.98 1.74 -2.11
C TYR A 329 9.95 1.18 -0.68
N ALA A 330 9.50 1.96 0.30
CA ALA A 330 9.33 1.48 1.67
C ALA A 330 8.31 0.33 1.75
N PHE A 331 7.19 0.43 1.04
CA PHE A 331 6.19 -0.64 0.95
C PHE A 331 6.74 -1.89 0.26
N GLN A 332 7.47 -1.72 -0.84
CA GLN A 332 8.13 -2.84 -1.54
C GLN A 332 9.14 -3.55 -0.62
N LEU A 333 9.94 -2.78 0.12
CA LEU A 333 10.90 -3.34 1.07
C LEU A 333 10.19 -4.11 2.20
N GLN A 334 9.09 -3.56 2.73
CA GLN A 334 8.28 -4.24 3.76
C GLN A 334 7.66 -5.54 3.23
N SER A 335 7.18 -5.54 1.98
CA SER A 335 6.64 -6.74 1.32
C SER A 335 7.72 -7.83 1.17
N ILE A 336 8.91 -7.47 0.69
CA ILE A 336 10.04 -8.39 0.58
C ILE A 336 10.44 -8.91 1.97
N GLN A 337 10.53 -8.04 2.98
CA GLN A 337 10.83 -8.44 4.35
C GLN A 337 9.80 -9.45 4.90
N HIS A 338 8.52 -9.26 4.59
CA HIS A 338 7.46 -10.19 4.99
C HIS A 338 7.64 -11.57 4.34
N VAL A 339 7.99 -11.62 3.05
CA VAL A 339 8.28 -12.88 2.35
C VAL A 339 9.50 -13.57 2.97
N ILE A 340 10.57 -12.83 3.26
CA ILE A 340 11.77 -13.37 3.91
C ILE A 340 11.41 -13.98 5.27
N SER A 341 10.68 -13.23 6.11
CA SER A 341 10.27 -13.70 7.43
C SER A 341 9.39 -14.95 7.37
N ARG A 342 8.48 -15.04 6.39
CA ARG A 342 7.69 -16.25 6.15
C ARG A 342 8.58 -17.44 5.75
N CYS A 343 9.53 -17.25 4.83
CA CYS A 343 10.45 -18.31 4.43
C CYS A 343 11.35 -18.76 5.59
N GLU A 344 11.80 -17.84 6.44
CA GLU A 344 12.56 -18.16 7.66
C GLU A 344 11.73 -18.97 8.65
N GLU A 345 10.45 -18.64 8.82
CA GLU A 345 9.52 -19.39 9.65
C GLU A 345 9.29 -20.81 9.11
N GLU A 346 9.03 -20.96 7.82
CA GLU A 346 8.88 -22.27 7.15
C GLU A 346 10.15 -23.12 7.29
N LEU A 347 11.34 -22.53 7.12
CA LEU A 347 12.62 -23.22 7.34
C LEU A 347 12.82 -23.64 8.80
N SER A 348 12.44 -22.79 9.75
CA SER A 348 12.49 -23.10 11.18
C SER A 348 11.56 -24.27 11.54
N GLN A 349 10.35 -24.27 10.98
CA GLN A 349 9.38 -25.34 11.16
C GLN A 349 9.92 -26.69 10.64
N ILE A 350 10.43 -26.73 9.40
CA ILE A 350 11.01 -27.95 8.82
C ILE A 350 12.20 -28.47 9.65
N ARG A 351 13.06 -27.56 10.15
CA ARG A 351 14.18 -27.94 11.03
C ARG A 351 13.69 -28.58 12.33
N ASN A 352 12.62 -28.05 12.92
CA ASN A 352 12.03 -28.60 14.14
C ASN A 352 11.38 -29.96 13.89
N ASP A 353 10.67 -30.12 12.77
CA ASP A 353 10.07 -31.39 12.37
C ASP A 353 11.14 -32.47 12.13
N LEU A 354 12.23 -32.12 11.44
CA LEU A 354 13.36 -33.03 11.23
C LEU A 354 14.01 -33.44 12.54
N ARG A 355 14.20 -32.51 13.49
CA ARG A 355 14.71 -32.82 14.84
C ARG A 355 13.77 -33.76 15.59
N SER A 356 12.46 -33.52 15.50
CA SER A 356 11.44 -34.37 16.11
C SER A 356 11.47 -35.79 15.54
N GLN A 357 11.48 -35.92 14.21
CA GLN A 357 11.61 -37.21 13.52
C GLN A 357 12.91 -37.92 13.88
N ASN A 358 14.06 -37.23 13.89
CA ASN A 358 15.34 -37.80 14.28
C ASN A 358 15.31 -38.37 15.71
N ASN A 359 14.67 -37.65 16.64
CA ASN A 359 14.50 -38.13 18.01
C ASN A 359 13.59 -39.37 18.06
N GLN A 360 12.49 -39.39 17.31
CA GLN A 360 11.62 -40.57 17.21
C GLN A 360 12.38 -41.78 16.64
N TYR A 361 13.19 -41.59 15.59
CA TYR A 361 14.05 -42.64 15.03
C TYR A 361 15.07 -43.17 16.03
N LYS A 362 15.71 -42.29 16.82
CA LYS A 362 16.63 -42.71 17.89
C LYS A 362 15.94 -43.56 18.95
N VAL A 363 14.74 -43.17 19.37
CA VAL A 363 13.94 -43.94 20.33
C VAL A 363 13.59 -45.31 19.74
N LEU A 364 13.10 -45.37 18.50
CA LEU A 364 12.73 -46.61 17.83
C LEU A 364 13.94 -47.54 17.66
N LEU A 365 15.11 -46.99 17.30
CA LEU A 365 16.36 -47.75 17.22
C LEU A 365 16.76 -48.31 18.60
N GLY A 366 16.58 -47.53 19.67
CA GLY A 366 16.79 -48.00 21.05
C GLY A 366 15.88 -49.18 21.42
N ILE A 367 14.60 -49.13 21.04
CA ILE A 367 13.65 -50.24 21.26
C ILE A 367 14.04 -51.46 20.41
N LYS A 368 14.37 -51.26 19.13
CA LYS A 368 14.79 -52.32 18.21
C LYS A 368 16.02 -53.06 18.74
N THR A 369 17.06 -52.33 19.13
CA THR A 369 18.29 -52.93 19.68
C THR A 369 18.03 -53.66 21.00
N ARG A 370 17.07 -53.22 21.82
CA ARG A 370 16.64 -53.96 23.02
C ARG A 370 15.93 -55.26 22.64
N LEU A 371 14.97 -55.21 21.72
CA LEU A 371 14.24 -56.40 21.26
C LEU A 371 15.18 -57.42 20.58
N GLU A 372 16.17 -56.96 19.81
CA GLU A 372 17.18 -57.83 19.22
C GLU A 372 17.99 -58.59 20.29
N LYS A 373 18.34 -57.92 21.39
CA LYS A 373 18.99 -58.58 22.55
C LYS A 373 18.06 -59.61 23.20
N GLU A 374 16.79 -59.27 23.41
CA GLU A 374 15.80 -60.19 23.98
C GLU A 374 15.62 -61.43 23.07
N ILE A 375 15.50 -61.26 21.75
CA ILE A 375 15.43 -62.37 20.78
C ILE A 375 16.71 -63.21 20.81
N ALA A 376 17.89 -62.59 20.89
CA ALA A 376 19.15 -63.32 21.01
C ALA A 376 19.18 -64.19 22.27
N THR A 377 18.72 -63.65 23.42
CA THR A 377 18.59 -64.45 24.65
C THR A 377 17.55 -65.57 24.51
N TYR A 378 16.41 -65.33 23.87
CA TYR A 378 15.42 -66.37 23.62
C TYR A 378 15.96 -67.48 22.70
N ARG A 379 16.77 -67.14 21.68
CA ARG A 379 17.44 -68.12 20.82
C ARG A 379 18.46 -68.94 21.59
N GLU A 380 19.27 -68.32 22.46
CA GLU A 380 20.24 -69.04 23.30
C GLU A 380 19.57 -70.03 24.25
N LEU A 381 18.42 -69.66 24.84
CA LEU A 381 17.61 -70.56 25.66
C LEU A 381 17.00 -71.71 24.85
N LEU A 382 16.58 -71.47 23.61
CA LEU A 382 16.00 -72.48 22.71
C LEU A 382 17.05 -73.42 22.09
N ASP A 383 18.26 -72.92 21.83
CA ASP A 383 19.40 -73.70 21.32
C ASP A 383 20.01 -74.62 22.40
N GLY A 384 19.41 -74.68 23.60
CA GLY A 384 19.78 -75.63 24.65
C GLY A 384 21.07 -75.28 25.38
N LYS A 385 21.59 -74.05 25.26
CA LYS A 385 22.82 -73.61 25.91
C LYS A 385 22.62 -73.16 27.36
N ILE A 386 21.73 -73.84 28.07
CA ILE A 386 21.71 -73.90 29.52
C ILE A 386 22.39 -75.21 29.88
N ASP A 387 23.72 -75.23 29.84
CA ASP A 387 24.48 -76.34 30.41
C ASP A 387 24.24 -76.35 31.92
N GLY A 388 23.35 -77.25 32.35
CA GLY A 388 23.56 -77.95 33.59
C GLY A 388 24.84 -78.76 33.47
N MET A 389 25.90 -78.27 34.12
CA MET A 389 27.05 -79.03 34.58
C MET A 389 28.00 -79.59 33.50
N THR A 390 29.15 -78.94 33.32
CA THR A 390 30.47 -79.58 33.49
C THR A 390 31.55 -78.51 33.48
N GLY A 391 32.32 -78.45 34.57
CA GLY A 391 33.39 -77.47 34.72
C GLY A 391 34.57 -77.75 33.80
N SER A 392 35.35 -76.71 33.52
CA SER A 392 36.79 -76.68 33.77
C SER A 392 37.40 -75.34 33.35
N THR A 393 38.08 -74.74 34.32
CA THR A 393 39.38 -74.07 34.19
C THR A 393 39.54 -72.85 33.28
N SER A 394 39.72 -71.71 33.97
CA SER A 394 40.76 -70.70 33.74
C SER A 394 40.87 -70.05 32.35
N SER A 395 40.46 -68.79 32.28
CA SER A 395 41.35 -67.75 31.73
C SER A 395 40.91 -66.37 32.18
N SER A 396 41.75 -65.77 33.03
CA SER A 396 41.91 -64.33 33.17
C SER A 396 41.87 -63.63 31.82
N ARG A 397 41.00 -62.61 31.67
CA ARG A 397 41.24 -61.47 30.78
C ARG A 397 40.43 -60.28 31.25
N GLY A 398 41.18 -59.22 31.57
CA GLY A 398 40.71 -58.02 32.23
C GLY A 398 39.77 -57.17 31.39
N TYR A 399 39.09 -56.31 32.13
CA TYR A 399 38.32 -55.16 31.66
C TYR A 399 39.12 -54.33 30.64
N GLY A 400 38.74 -54.43 29.36
CA GLY A 400 39.11 -53.48 28.32
C GLY A 400 37.93 -52.55 28.08
N SER A 401 38.03 -51.31 28.57
CA SER A 401 37.10 -50.23 28.23
C SER A 401 37.13 -49.98 26.71
N PRO A 402 35.98 -49.86 26.02
CA PRO A 402 36.00 -49.52 24.61
C PRO A 402 36.43 -48.05 24.47
N SER A 403 37.66 -47.83 24.01
CA SER A 403 38.15 -46.51 23.62
C SER A 403 37.26 -45.97 22.49
N GLN A 404 36.40 -45.02 22.81
CA GLN A 404 35.58 -44.31 21.82
C GLN A 404 36.50 -43.34 21.06
N HIS A 405 36.97 -43.76 19.89
CA HIS A 405 37.60 -42.86 18.92
C HIS A 405 36.52 -41.94 18.33
N LEU A 406 36.46 -40.70 18.81
CA LEU A 406 35.65 -39.64 18.23
C LEU A 406 36.44 -38.95 17.12
N THR A 407 36.09 -39.23 15.87
CA THR A 407 36.58 -38.49 14.69
C THR A 407 35.70 -37.25 14.49
N LYS A 408 36.31 -36.06 14.57
CA LYS A 408 35.63 -34.81 14.23
C LYS A 408 35.84 -34.55 12.74
N ILE A 409 34.75 -34.58 11.98
CA ILE A 409 34.75 -34.21 10.56
C ILE A 409 34.18 -32.81 10.48
N ILE A 410 34.99 -31.85 10.02
CA ILE A 410 34.55 -30.48 9.74
C ILE A 410 34.44 -30.35 8.23
N GLN A 411 33.28 -29.88 7.78
CA GLN A 411 32.93 -29.79 6.37
C GLN A 411 32.54 -28.35 6.07
N ASP A 412 33.37 -27.66 5.30
CA ASP A 412 33.12 -26.28 4.89
C ASP A 412 32.35 -26.30 3.57
N SER A 413 31.16 -25.70 3.59
CA SER A 413 30.24 -25.62 2.46
C SER A 413 29.98 -24.16 2.10
N VAL A 414 30.13 -23.84 0.82
CA VAL A 414 29.74 -22.56 0.22
C VAL A 414 28.72 -22.89 -0.87
N ASP A 415 27.55 -22.26 -0.82
CA ASP A 415 26.44 -22.47 -1.78
C ASP A 415 25.99 -23.94 -1.93
N GLY A 416 26.09 -24.74 -0.87
CA GLY A 416 25.60 -26.11 -0.84
C GLY A 416 26.52 -27.15 -1.51
N GLN A 417 27.68 -26.74 -2.03
CA GLN A 417 28.75 -27.66 -2.43
C GLN A 417 29.89 -27.68 -1.40
N VAL A 418 30.35 -28.89 -1.11
CA VAL A 418 31.41 -29.16 -0.13
C VAL A 418 32.76 -28.89 -0.80
N VAL A 419 33.49 -27.88 -0.32
CA VAL A 419 34.74 -27.44 -0.95
C VAL A 419 35.97 -28.06 -0.28
N ALA A 420 35.88 -28.41 1.01
CA ALA A 420 36.96 -29.09 1.73
C ALA A 420 36.44 -29.95 2.89
N THR A 421 37.08 -31.09 3.10
CA THR A 421 36.81 -32.00 4.23
C THR A 421 38.09 -32.21 5.02
N HIS A 422 38.11 -31.82 6.30
CA HIS A 422 39.26 -32.03 7.17
C HIS A 422 38.92 -33.01 8.30
N THR A 423 39.76 -34.04 8.46
CA THR A 423 39.60 -35.09 9.48
C THR A 423 40.73 -35.02 10.49
N GLY A 424 40.41 -34.69 11.74
CA GLY A 424 41.36 -34.66 12.86
C GLY A 424 40.99 -35.65 13.95
N GLU A 425 41.97 -36.38 14.46
CA GLU A 425 41.82 -37.26 15.62
C GLU A 425 42.02 -36.47 16.92
N ILE A 426 41.02 -36.50 17.80
CA ILE A 426 41.14 -35.91 19.14
C ILE A 426 41.42 -37.06 20.12
N LYS A 427 42.67 -37.20 20.55
CA LYS A 427 43.00 -38.02 21.71
C LYS A 427 42.55 -37.29 22.97
N ARG A 428 41.56 -37.83 23.66
CA ARG A 428 41.15 -37.36 24.98
C ARG A 428 42.29 -37.64 25.96
N GLN A 429 43.02 -36.61 26.39
CA GLN A 429 43.89 -36.73 27.56
C GLN A 429 43.01 -36.99 28.78
N ALA A 430 43.37 -38.01 29.56
CA ALA A 430 42.71 -38.39 30.80
C ALA A 430 42.96 -37.36 31.90
#